data_AF-A0A2B4RZ71-F1
#
_entry.id   AF-A0A2B4RZ71-F1
#
_cell.length_a   1.000
_cell.length_b   1.000
_cell.length_c   1.000
_cell.angle_alpha   90.00
_cell.angle_beta   90.00
_cell.angle_gamma   90.00
#
_symmetry.space_group_name_H-M   'P 1'
#
loop_
_entity.id
_entity.type
_entity.pdbx_description
1 polymer ?
#
loop_
_entity_poly.entity_id
_entity_poly.type
_entity_poly.pdbx_seq_one_letter_code
_entity_poly.pdbx_strand_id
1 'polypeptide(L)'
;MKTLDDDSQVFPCDVSKNGKPRRIYTTRVPLKLISAITPFNHPMNQVVHKIAPAIATNNTVVLKPSEKTPLSAYYFAQLALDCGLPANMLNVINGEDIQATAEMMTVHPDITMVSFTGSSEIGKIIAKKAGYKKIILELGGSSALLVLKDADIDEAVTVTMAGTFKNSAQRCTAIRRILVHHSIADKYAEKLATAVKALKYGDPYNAGNDMGTIINEASAIEIEKRVQNSIDNGAVCLTGHKRNGAIYAPTVLDHVKNNLELVAKETFGPVAPIIRFETLDEAIKIANDTPYGLSGGVVSNHWPSIQRVINELDTGTINVNEAPSYRLEWTPFGGVKDSGLGYKEGVIETMKGPATTTDTVKYAQAVPDICPREKEFGDLMEFCAAEITKFVGDTKNFATVFFGGSGTATVEAILSSVVPEGGKILIIDNGAYGKRMCQITAIYKIDTVVFKASSIEPIDLKALEKTIQQHKDLTHLAMIHHETTTGLLNDIGAVGLICKKYELSFIVDSMSGFAAIPVDMAAMNIDYLAASSNKNIQGMAGIGFAICNKKALGKTKNIAPRNLYLNLYAQYEYFERTHQTRFTPPVQTFYALKQAILETQKETIEKRYERNFANRRFYANGNQ
;
A
#
# COMPACT_ATOMS: atom_id res chain seq x y z
N MET A 1 5.38 -24.23 9.73
CA MET A 1 6.52 -23.28 9.79
C MET A 1 6.07 -21.98 9.15
N LYS A 2 6.28 -20.81 9.77
CA LYS A 2 6.35 -19.58 8.99
C LYS A 2 7.62 -19.68 8.15
N THR A 3 7.50 -19.60 6.83
CA THR A 3 8.61 -19.21 5.96
C THR A 3 9.16 -17.87 6.46
N LEU A 4 10.48 -17.68 6.37
CA LEU A 4 11.22 -16.58 7.00
C LEU A 4 10.46 -15.24 6.96
N ASP A 5 10.02 -14.82 8.14
CA ASP A 5 9.51 -13.48 8.39
C ASP A 5 10.75 -12.57 8.38
N ASP A 6 11.01 -11.91 7.25
CA ASP A 6 12.20 -11.07 7.02
C ASP A 6 11.89 -9.58 7.04
N ASP A 7 10.69 -9.20 7.50
CA ASP A 7 10.15 -7.84 7.45
C ASP A 7 10.90 -6.89 8.41
N SER A 8 12.00 -6.33 7.90
CA SER A 8 12.90 -5.41 8.63
C SER A 8 13.42 -5.98 9.95
N GLN A 9 13.65 -7.31 9.98
CA GLN A 9 14.08 -8.03 11.17
C GLN A 9 15.59 -7.89 11.43
N VAL A 10 15.96 -8.17 12.67
CA VAL A 10 17.34 -8.21 13.16
C VAL A 10 17.64 -9.64 13.58
N PHE A 11 18.46 -10.34 12.79
CA PHE A 11 18.83 -11.73 13.05
C PHE A 11 20.13 -11.77 13.86
N PRO A 12 20.10 -12.17 15.15
CA PRO A 12 21.32 -12.44 15.91
C PRO A 12 22.02 -13.67 15.35
N CYS A 13 23.31 -13.55 15.01
CA CYS A 13 24.06 -14.61 14.34
C CYS A 13 24.71 -15.61 15.30
N ASP A 14 24.85 -15.26 16.58
CA ASP A 14 25.44 -16.03 17.67
C ASP A 14 24.53 -17.16 18.22
N VAL A 15 23.29 -17.26 17.75
CA VAL A 15 22.34 -18.34 18.09
C VAL A 15 22.72 -19.71 17.50
N SER A 16 23.81 -19.81 16.74
CA SER A 16 24.28 -21.06 16.11
C SER A 16 25.72 -21.39 16.53
N LYS A 17 26.10 -22.68 16.47
CA LYS A 17 27.44 -23.16 16.87
C LYS A 17 28.60 -22.52 16.10
N ASN A 18 28.37 -22.11 14.85
CA ASN A 18 29.35 -21.41 14.01
C ASN A 18 29.12 -19.88 14.00
N GLY A 19 28.16 -19.43 14.81
CA GLY A 19 27.74 -18.06 14.95
C GLY A 19 28.82 -17.17 15.54
N LYS A 20 28.90 -15.95 15.04
CA LYS A 20 29.71 -14.88 15.64
C LYS A 20 28.76 -13.84 16.23
N PRO A 21 29.13 -13.15 17.32
CA PRO A 21 28.34 -12.06 17.91
C PRO A 21 28.23 -10.91 16.91
N ARG A 22 27.18 -10.98 16.08
CA ARG A 22 26.90 -10.15 14.91
C ARG A 22 25.39 -10.15 14.70
N ARG A 23 24.88 -9.15 13.99
CA ARG A 23 23.48 -9.05 13.61
C ARG A 23 23.37 -8.83 12.11
N ILE A 24 22.47 -9.56 11.45
CA ILE A 24 22.06 -9.26 10.06
C ILE A 24 20.77 -8.45 10.14
N TYR A 25 20.74 -7.31 9.46
CA TYR A 25 19.57 -6.45 9.36
C TYR A 25 18.99 -6.59 7.96
N THR A 26 17.71 -6.92 7.84
CA THR A 26 16.99 -6.75 6.59
C THR A 26 16.37 -5.37 6.54
N THR A 27 16.18 -4.86 5.33
CA THR A 27 15.43 -3.63 5.07
C THR A 27 14.77 -3.76 3.71
N ARG A 28 13.94 -2.79 3.41
CA ARG A 28 13.32 -2.61 2.11
C ARG A 28 14.04 -1.37 1.42
N VAL A 29 13.97 -1.13 0.08
CA VAL A 29 14.20 0.09 -0.77
C VAL A 29 13.32 0.09 -2.04
N PRO A 30 12.72 1.19 -2.55
CA PRO A 30 11.79 1.13 -3.69
C PRO A 30 12.46 0.72 -5.00
N LEU A 31 11.67 0.21 -5.95
CA LEU A 31 12.13 -0.20 -7.27
C LEU A 31 12.18 1.01 -8.23
N LYS A 32 12.93 0.88 -9.33
CA LYS A 32 13.14 1.97 -10.31
C LYS A 32 11.85 2.30 -11.07
N LEU A 33 11.23 1.28 -11.63
CA LEU A 33 9.96 1.35 -12.36
C LEU A 33 9.27 -0.01 -12.27
N ILE A 34 7.98 0.03 -11.97
CA ILE A 34 7.08 -1.13 -12.04
C ILE A 34 6.26 -1.03 -13.32
N SER A 35 6.19 -2.13 -14.06
CA SER A 35 5.22 -2.33 -15.12
C SER A 35 4.04 -3.09 -14.57
N ALA A 36 2.84 -2.52 -14.66
CA ALA A 36 1.59 -3.15 -14.27
C ALA A 36 0.76 -3.43 -15.53
N ILE A 37 0.29 -4.66 -15.70
CA ILE A 37 -0.56 -5.06 -16.83
C ILE A 37 -1.81 -5.76 -16.25
N THR A 38 -3.00 -5.24 -16.56
CA THR A 38 -4.26 -5.66 -15.94
C THR A 38 -5.30 -6.21 -16.94
N PRO A 39 -6.11 -7.20 -16.52
CA PRO A 39 -7.13 -7.83 -17.36
C PRO A 39 -8.43 -7.02 -17.36
N PHE A 40 -9.37 -7.41 -18.23
CA PHE A 40 -10.66 -6.72 -18.37
C PHE A 40 -11.67 -6.95 -17.22
N ASN A 41 -11.47 -8.00 -16.42
CA ASN A 41 -12.59 -8.62 -15.68
C ASN A 41 -13.00 -7.87 -14.40
N HIS A 42 -12.09 -7.09 -13.81
CA HIS A 42 -12.40 -6.13 -12.75
C HIS A 42 -11.64 -4.83 -13.04
N PRO A 43 -12.14 -3.99 -13.98
CA PRO A 43 -11.36 -2.93 -14.62
C PRO A 43 -10.97 -1.79 -13.67
N MET A 44 -11.67 -1.66 -12.53
CA MET A 44 -11.26 -0.81 -11.42
C MET A 44 -10.39 -1.57 -10.41
N ASN A 45 -10.88 -2.69 -9.84
CA ASN A 45 -10.21 -3.32 -8.69
C ASN A 45 -8.81 -3.87 -9.04
N GLN A 46 -8.60 -4.43 -10.23
CA GLN A 46 -7.28 -4.93 -10.65
C GLN A 46 -6.25 -3.80 -10.82
N VAL A 47 -6.70 -2.61 -11.21
CA VAL A 47 -5.85 -1.41 -11.25
C VAL A 47 -5.49 -1.01 -9.82
N VAL A 48 -6.49 -0.82 -8.94
CA VAL A 48 -6.26 -0.45 -7.53
C VAL A 48 -5.30 -1.42 -6.84
N HIS A 49 -5.45 -2.73 -7.04
CA HIS A 49 -4.59 -3.75 -6.43
C HIS A 49 -3.11 -3.70 -6.83
N LYS A 50 -2.78 -3.16 -8.01
CA LYS A 50 -1.38 -2.98 -8.44
C LYS A 50 -0.86 -1.58 -8.12
N ILE A 51 -1.71 -0.57 -8.26
CA ILE A 51 -1.30 0.83 -8.12
C ILE A 51 -1.26 1.29 -6.65
N ALA A 52 -2.25 0.96 -5.83
CA ALA A 52 -2.28 1.43 -4.44
C ALA A 52 -1.09 0.91 -3.60
N PRO A 53 -0.67 -0.38 -3.69
CA PRO A 53 0.56 -0.84 -3.03
C PRO A 53 1.84 -0.18 -3.56
N ALA A 54 1.89 0.13 -4.86
CA ALA A 54 3.04 0.81 -5.44
C ALA A 54 3.16 2.27 -4.95
N ILE A 55 2.04 3.01 -4.90
CA ILE A 55 1.97 4.35 -4.30
C ILE A 55 2.39 4.28 -2.82
N ALA A 56 1.83 3.33 -2.05
CA ALA A 56 2.12 3.17 -0.62
C ALA A 56 3.59 2.80 -0.32
N THR A 57 4.35 2.40 -1.34
CA THR A 57 5.78 2.05 -1.26
C THR A 57 6.67 3.02 -2.04
N ASN A 58 6.16 4.18 -2.46
CA ASN A 58 6.87 5.20 -3.26
C ASN A 58 7.46 4.66 -4.58
N ASN A 59 6.84 3.63 -5.19
CA ASN A 59 7.21 3.14 -6.51
C ASN A 59 6.52 3.96 -7.61
N THR A 60 7.24 4.19 -8.70
CA THR A 60 6.65 4.69 -9.95
C THR A 60 6.12 3.52 -10.78
N VAL A 61 4.94 3.69 -11.39
CA VAL A 61 4.27 2.67 -12.20
C VAL A 61 3.92 3.17 -13.60
N VAL A 62 4.15 2.31 -14.59
CA VAL A 62 3.51 2.37 -15.90
C VAL A 62 2.47 1.25 -16.00
N LEU A 63 1.22 1.62 -16.27
CA LEU A 63 0.05 0.74 -16.28
C LEU A 63 -0.47 0.55 -17.70
N LYS A 64 -0.63 -0.69 -18.14
CA LYS A 64 -1.45 -1.06 -19.30
C LYS A 64 -2.70 -1.81 -18.85
N PRO A 65 -3.90 -1.19 -18.89
CA PRO A 65 -5.14 -1.92 -18.80
C PRO A 65 -5.45 -2.64 -20.11
N SER A 66 -6.34 -3.63 -20.06
CA SER A 66 -6.89 -4.23 -21.27
C SER A 66 -7.63 -3.17 -22.10
N GLU A 67 -7.35 -3.19 -23.41
CA GLU A 67 -8.05 -2.49 -24.48
C GLU A 67 -9.58 -2.66 -24.46
N LYS A 68 -10.10 -3.74 -23.85
CA LYS A 68 -11.54 -3.99 -23.75
C LYS A 68 -12.24 -3.12 -22.71
N THR A 69 -11.51 -2.62 -21.71
CA THR A 69 -12.08 -1.87 -20.56
C THR A 69 -11.13 -0.78 -20.00
N PRO A 70 -10.51 0.08 -20.83
CA PRO A 70 -9.47 1.00 -20.35
C PRO A 70 -10.03 2.19 -19.56
N LEU A 71 -11.29 2.58 -19.80
CA LEU A 71 -11.87 3.82 -19.27
C LEU A 71 -11.88 3.90 -17.74
N SER A 72 -12.06 2.76 -17.04
CA SER A 72 -11.99 2.73 -15.57
C SER A 72 -10.59 3.04 -15.04
N ALA A 73 -9.54 2.63 -15.76
CA ALA A 73 -8.15 2.91 -15.40
C ALA A 73 -7.80 4.38 -15.65
N TYR A 74 -8.29 4.96 -16.76
CA TYR A 74 -8.14 6.39 -17.05
C TYR A 74 -8.84 7.25 -15.99
N TYR A 75 -10.07 6.89 -15.61
CA TYR A 75 -10.81 7.57 -14.56
C TYR A 75 -10.13 7.44 -13.20
N PHE A 76 -9.62 6.25 -12.84
CA PHE A 76 -8.83 6.06 -11.63
C PHE A 76 -7.55 6.91 -11.62
N ALA A 77 -6.84 7.00 -12.75
CA ALA A 77 -5.65 7.83 -12.85
C ALA A 77 -5.98 9.32 -12.67
N GLN A 78 -7.06 9.82 -13.29
CA GLN A 78 -7.52 11.18 -13.08
C GLN A 78 -7.88 11.42 -11.60
N LEU A 79 -8.66 10.54 -10.98
CA LEU A 79 -8.97 10.63 -9.55
C LEU A 79 -7.72 10.61 -8.67
N ALA A 80 -6.69 9.86 -9.03
CA ALA A 80 -5.43 9.84 -8.27
C ALA A 80 -4.69 11.19 -8.37
N LEU A 81 -4.67 11.80 -9.57
CA LEU A 81 -4.14 13.16 -9.79
C LEU A 81 -4.93 14.20 -8.99
N ASP A 82 -6.27 14.14 -9.04
CA ASP A 82 -7.18 15.03 -8.32
C ASP A 82 -7.01 14.89 -6.79
N CYS A 83 -6.62 13.70 -6.31
CA CYS A 83 -6.26 13.43 -4.91
C CYS A 83 -4.82 13.86 -4.53
N GLY A 84 -4.05 14.49 -5.43
CA GLY A 84 -2.70 14.96 -5.15
C GLY A 84 -1.58 13.94 -5.35
N LEU A 85 -1.82 12.82 -6.05
CA LEU A 85 -0.73 11.92 -6.46
C LEU A 85 0.22 12.67 -7.41
N PRO A 86 1.55 12.67 -7.16
CA PRO A 86 2.51 13.24 -8.10
C PRO A 86 2.35 12.59 -9.49
N ALA A 87 2.09 13.41 -10.50
CA ALA A 87 1.61 12.92 -11.80
C ALA A 87 2.54 11.91 -12.50
N ASN A 88 3.83 11.92 -12.16
CA ASN A 88 4.79 10.98 -12.69
C ASN A 88 4.79 9.60 -12.00
N MET A 89 4.15 9.42 -10.84
CA MET A 89 4.09 8.13 -10.14
C MET A 89 3.16 7.11 -10.81
N LEU A 90 2.20 7.56 -11.61
CA LEU A 90 1.26 6.70 -12.35
C LEU A 90 1.10 7.20 -13.78
N ASN A 91 1.52 6.38 -14.74
CA ASN A 91 1.31 6.62 -16.17
C ASN A 91 0.42 5.50 -16.73
N VAL A 92 -0.59 5.81 -17.55
CA VAL A 92 -1.48 4.79 -18.13
C VAL A 92 -1.34 4.79 -19.66
N ILE A 93 -0.98 3.64 -20.24
CA ILE A 93 -0.66 3.48 -21.65
C ILE A 93 -1.34 2.23 -22.22
N ASN A 94 -2.19 2.41 -23.22
CA ASN A 94 -2.78 1.30 -23.97
C ASN A 94 -2.01 0.94 -25.25
N GLY A 95 -1.55 1.98 -25.96
CA GLY A 95 -0.94 1.92 -27.29
C GLY A 95 -1.95 1.60 -28.41
N GLU A 96 -1.61 1.97 -29.65
CA GLU A 96 -2.32 1.50 -30.85
C GLU A 96 -1.95 0.03 -31.13
N ASP A 97 -0.65 -0.28 -31.15
CA ASP A 97 -0.16 -1.66 -31.12
C ASP A 97 -0.12 -2.18 -29.67
N ILE A 98 -1.17 -2.91 -29.31
CA ILE A 98 -1.34 -3.58 -28.01
C ILE A 98 -0.19 -4.55 -27.71
N GLN A 99 0.31 -5.27 -28.72
CA GLN A 99 1.32 -6.31 -28.55
C GLN A 99 2.71 -5.70 -28.37
N ALA A 100 3.10 -4.76 -29.23
CA ALA A 100 4.36 -4.02 -29.09
C ALA A 100 4.40 -3.23 -27.77
N THR A 101 3.28 -2.65 -27.35
CA THR A 101 3.19 -1.94 -26.05
C THR A 101 3.39 -2.89 -24.87
N ALA A 102 2.71 -4.04 -24.85
CA ALA A 102 2.89 -5.05 -23.81
C ALA A 102 4.30 -5.66 -23.80
N GLU A 103 4.92 -5.83 -24.97
CA GLU A 103 6.29 -6.29 -25.12
C GLU A 103 7.30 -5.27 -24.59
N MET A 104 7.19 -4.00 -24.99
CA MET A 104 8.01 -2.90 -24.44
C MET A 104 7.89 -2.86 -22.91
N MET A 105 6.66 -2.91 -22.40
CA MET A 105 6.35 -2.98 -20.97
C MET A 105 6.80 -4.28 -20.26
N THR A 106 7.34 -5.25 -20.99
CA THR A 106 7.97 -6.45 -20.43
C THR A 106 9.49 -6.38 -20.48
N VAL A 107 10.06 -5.89 -21.59
CA VAL A 107 11.51 -5.99 -21.88
C VAL A 107 12.31 -4.75 -21.49
N HIS A 108 11.72 -3.54 -21.47
CA HIS A 108 12.43 -2.27 -21.35
C HIS A 108 13.43 -2.25 -20.16
N PRO A 109 14.68 -1.75 -20.35
CA PRO A 109 15.76 -1.89 -19.37
C PRO A 109 15.49 -1.21 -18.03
N ASP A 110 14.69 -0.14 -18.00
CA ASP A 110 14.37 0.57 -16.77
C ASP A 110 13.32 -0.13 -15.89
N ILE A 111 12.56 -1.07 -16.46
CA ILE A 111 11.54 -1.82 -15.74
C ILE A 111 12.24 -2.84 -14.83
N THR A 112 12.16 -2.63 -13.53
CA THR A 112 12.74 -3.52 -12.51
C THR A 112 11.80 -4.64 -12.07
N MET A 113 10.48 -4.45 -12.26
CA MET A 113 9.46 -5.44 -11.95
C MET A 113 8.30 -5.40 -12.95
N VAL A 114 7.80 -6.57 -13.34
CA VAL A 114 6.54 -6.73 -14.08
C VAL A 114 5.52 -7.41 -13.17
N SER A 115 4.37 -6.76 -12.95
CA SER A 115 3.19 -7.34 -12.31
C SER A 115 2.10 -7.50 -13.37
N PHE A 116 1.82 -8.74 -13.75
CA PHE A 116 0.81 -9.08 -14.75
C PHE A 116 -0.31 -9.89 -14.12
N THR A 117 -1.55 -9.57 -14.50
CA THR A 117 -2.70 -10.46 -14.26
C THR A 117 -3.42 -10.72 -15.58
N GLY A 118 -3.72 -11.99 -15.87
CA GLY A 118 -4.35 -12.39 -17.13
C GLY A 118 -4.27 -13.89 -17.41
N SER A 119 -4.24 -14.30 -18.68
CA SER A 119 -4.21 -15.72 -19.04
C SER A 119 -2.81 -16.34 -18.81
N SER A 120 -2.79 -17.64 -18.48
CA SER A 120 -1.54 -18.38 -18.24
C SER A 120 -0.62 -18.44 -19.46
N GLU A 121 -1.19 -18.40 -20.67
CA GLU A 121 -0.43 -18.33 -21.93
C GLU A 121 0.38 -17.04 -22.04
N ILE A 122 -0.25 -15.87 -21.85
CA ILE A 122 0.43 -14.57 -21.86
C ILE A 122 1.41 -14.47 -20.68
N GLY A 123 1.06 -15.02 -19.51
CA GLY A 123 1.97 -15.14 -18.37
C GLY A 123 3.28 -15.88 -18.73
N LYS A 124 3.19 -17.01 -19.42
CA LYS A 124 4.36 -17.77 -19.90
C LYS A 124 5.20 -17.00 -20.92
N ILE A 125 4.57 -16.22 -21.80
CA ILE A 125 5.28 -15.33 -22.74
C ILE A 125 6.02 -14.22 -21.99
N ILE A 126 5.37 -13.57 -21.02
CA ILE A 126 5.99 -12.53 -20.17
C ILE A 126 7.15 -13.10 -19.37
N ALA A 127 6.99 -14.26 -18.73
CA ALA A 127 8.06 -14.94 -17.99
C ALA A 127 9.30 -15.19 -18.88
N LYS A 128 9.09 -15.62 -20.14
CA LYS A 128 10.17 -15.85 -21.10
C LYS A 128 10.86 -14.56 -21.58
N LYS A 129 10.12 -13.45 -21.68
CA LYS A 129 10.65 -12.16 -22.22
C LYS A 129 11.22 -11.23 -21.14
N ALA A 130 10.77 -11.29 -19.90
CA ALA A 130 11.14 -10.33 -18.85
C ALA A 130 12.65 -10.33 -18.52
N GLY A 131 13.33 -11.46 -18.69
CA GLY A 131 14.74 -11.63 -18.36
C GLY A 131 14.97 -11.62 -16.85
N TYR A 132 15.97 -10.87 -16.37
CA TYR A 132 16.37 -10.82 -14.96
C TYR A 132 15.53 -9.84 -14.10
N LYS A 133 14.28 -9.55 -14.50
CA LYS A 133 13.36 -8.67 -13.76
C LYS A 133 12.60 -9.46 -12.70
N LYS A 134 12.15 -8.80 -11.61
CA LYS A 134 11.17 -9.41 -10.70
C LYS A 134 9.85 -9.57 -11.46
N ILE A 135 9.23 -10.75 -11.39
CA ILE A 135 7.94 -11.02 -12.04
C ILE A 135 6.92 -11.52 -11.03
N ILE A 136 5.75 -10.88 -10.99
CA ILE A 136 4.56 -11.37 -10.31
C ILE A 136 3.51 -11.65 -11.38
N LEU A 137 3.09 -12.91 -11.47
CA LEU A 137 2.18 -13.40 -12.49
C LEU A 137 0.98 -14.05 -11.79
N GLU A 138 -0.17 -13.37 -11.79
CA GLU A 138 -1.43 -13.90 -11.29
C GLU A 138 -2.28 -14.34 -12.49
N LEU A 139 -2.45 -15.65 -12.65
CA LEU A 139 -2.90 -16.23 -13.91
C LEU A 139 -4.30 -16.87 -13.79
N GLY A 140 -4.70 -17.64 -14.80
CA GLY A 140 -6.02 -18.27 -14.87
C GLY A 140 -6.25 -19.29 -13.74
N GLY A 141 -7.52 -19.62 -13.48
CA GLY A 141 -7.89 -20.59 -12.44
C GLY A 141 -9.10 -21.45 -12.79
N SER A 142 -9.04 -22.74 -12.45
CA SER A 142 -10.21 -23.65 -12.47
C SER A 142 -10.50 -24.11 -11.03
N SER A 143 -11.00 -23.17 -10.22
CA SER A 143 -11.20 -23.40 -8.78
C SER A 143 -12.28 -24.45 -8.52
N ALA A 144 -11.99 -25.39 -7.62
CA ALA A 144 -12.91 -26.45 -7.23
C ALA A 144 -13.65 -26.10 -5.93
N LEU A 145 -14.92 -26.46 -5.84
CA LEU A 145 -15.68 -26.51 -4.58
C LEU A 145 -16.04 -27.98 -4.29
N LEU A 146 -15.63 -28.51 -3.14
CA LEU A 146 -15.96 -29.86 -2.69
C LEU A 146 -17.16 -29.82 -1.75
N VAL A 147 -18.28 -30.40 -2.14
CA VAL A 147 -19.49 -30.55 -1.32
C VAL A 147 -19.52 -31.98 -0.78
N LEU A 148 -19.15 -32.16 0.48
CA LEU A 148 -18.99 -33.50 1.08
C LEU A 148 -20.35 -34.07 1.53
N LYS A 149 -20.38 -35.38 1.85
CA LYS A 149 -21.61 -36.12 2.19
C LYS A 149 -22.42 -35.56 3.38
N ASP A 150 -21.77 -34.78 4.23
CA ASP A 150 -22.29 -34.17 5.45
C ASP A 150 -22.54 -32.65 5.31
N ALA A 151 -22.35 -32.11 4.09
CA ALA A 151 -22.61 -30.71 3.79
C ALA A 151 -24.10 -30.38 3.96
N ASP A 152 -24.37 -29.18 4.49
CA ASP A 152 -25.68 -28.58 4.34
C ASP A 152 -25.89 -28.19 2.87
N ILE A 153 -27.00 -28.65 2.27
CA ILE A 153 -27.29 -28.45 0.85
C ILE A 153 -27.73 -27.01 0.56
N ASP A 154 -28.40 -26.32 1.50
CA ASP A 154 -28.75 -24.91 1.37
C ASP A 154 -27.50 -24.02 1.45
N GLU A 155 -26.60 -24.32 2.38
CA GLU A 155 -25.30 -23.64 2.48
C GLU A 155 -24.47 -23.86 1.20
N ALA A 156 -24.35 -25.11 0.74
CA ALA A 156 -23.58 -25.45 -0.45
C ALA A 156 -24.13 -24.80 -1.75
N VAL A 157 -25.45 -24.73 -1.90
CA VAL A 157 -26.08 -24.01 -3.02
C VAL A 157 -25.82 -22.51 -2.90
N THR A 158 -25.94 -21.92 -1.70
CA THR A 158 -25.67 -20.49 -1.46
C THR A 158 -24.23 -20.11 -1.80
N VAL A 159 -23.26 -20.89 -1.32
CA VAL A 159 -21.82 -20.75 -1.62
C VAL A 159 -21.56 -20.85 -3.13
N THR A 160 -22.20 -21.80 -3.81
CA THR A 160 -22.06 -21.97 -5.26
C THR A 160 -22.66 -20.82 -6.05
N MET A 161 -23.84 -20.32 -5.67
CA MET A 161 -24.47 -19.18 -6.33
C MET A 161 -23.58 -17.93 -6.27
N ALA A 162 -23.01 -17.64 -5.09
CA ALA A 162 -22.10 -16.52 -4.89
C ALA A 162 -20.73 -16.71 -5.59
N GLY A 163 -20.21 -17.94 -5.62
CA GLY A 163 -18.89 -18.27 -6.17
C GLY A 163 -18.85 -18.49 -7.68
N THR A 164 -19.95 -18.90 -8.31
CA THR A 164 -20.03 -19.11 -9.77
C THR A 164 -20.51 -17.85 -10.49
N PHE A 165 -21.71 -17.34 -10.20
CA PHE A 165 -22.39 -16.42 -11.14
C PHE A 165 -22.02 -14.94 -10.99
N LYS A 166 -21.46 -14.53 -9.85
CA LYS A 166 -21.04 -13.14 -9.60
C LYS A 166 -20.03 -12.66 -10.66
N ASN A 167 -20.22 -11.45 -11.19
CA ASN A 167 -19.42 -10.87 -12.28
C ASN A 167 -19.51 -11.67 -13.61
N SER A 168 -20.64 -12.32 -13.89
CA SER A 168 -20.84 -13.25 -15.02
C SER A 168 -19.82 -14.40 -15.02
N ALA A 169 -19.40 -14.85 -13.84
CA ALA A 169 -18.29 -15.78 -13.59
C ALA A 169 -16.90 -15.35 -14.12
N GLN A 170 -16.74 -14.08 -14.50
CA GLN A 170 -15.47 -13.54 -15.00
C GLN A 170 -14.55 -13.21 -13.83
N ARG A 171 -14.13 -14.23 -13.08
CA ARG A 171 -13.20 -14.17 -11.93
C ARG A 171 -12.26 -15.38 -12.03
N CYS A 172 -10.96 -15.19 -11.86
CA CYS A 172 -9.99 -16.29 -11.85
C CYS A 172 -10.28 -17.31 -10.73
N THR A 173 -10.84 -16.85 -9.60
CA THR A 173 -11.32 -17.68 -8.47
C THR A 173 -12.78 -18.12 -8.53
N ALA A 174 -13.48 -17.95 -9.66
CA ALA A 174 -14.85 -18.47 -9.79
C ALA A 174 -14.85 -20.01 -9.66
N ILE A 175 -15.93 -20.57 -9.09
CA ILE A 175 -16.10 -22.01 -9.03
C ILE A 175 -16.33 -22.52 -10.45
N ARG A 176 -15.41 -23.35 -10.95
CA ARG A 176 -15.46 -23.95 -12.29
C ARG A 176 -15.58 -25.47 -12.25
N ARG A 177 -15.48 -26.08 -11.08
CA ARG A 177 -15.64 -27.52 -10.85
C ARG A 177 -16.35 -27.71 -9.51
N ILE A 178 -17.61 -28.14 -9.54
CA ILE A 178 -18.38 -28.44 -8.32
C ILE A 178 -18.29 -29.94 -8.12
N LEU A 179 -17.47 -30.37 -7.16
CA LEU A 179 -17.31 -31.78 -6.82
C LEU A 179 -18.32 -32.13 -5.73
N VAL A 180 -19.27 -33.01 -6.00
CA VAL A 180 -20.37 -33.34 -5.08
C VAL A 180 -20.39 -34.82 -4.76
N HIS A 181 -20.46 -35.16 -3.47
CA HIS A 181 -20.53 -36.55 -3.04
C HIS A 181 -21.82 -37.22 -3.55
N HIS A 182 -21.69 -38.41 -4.15
CA HIS A 182 -22.76 -39.09 -4.90
C HIS A 182 -24.09 -39.19 -4.11
N SER A 183 -24.02 -39.45 -2.79
CA SER A 183 -25.19 -39.64 -1.91
C SER A 183 -26.07 -38.41 -1.72
N ILE A 184 -25.60 -37.21 -2.07
CA ILE A 184 -26.37 -35.96 -1.99
C ILE A 184 -26.51 -35.26 -3.35
N ALA A 185 -25.86 -35.77 -4.40
CA ALA A 185 -25.69 -35.10 -5.68
C ALA A 185 -27.01 -34.75 -6.37
N ASP A 186 -27.99 -35.66 -6.40
CA ASP A 186 -29.29 -35.41 -7.06
C ASP A 186 -30.05 -34.24 -6.42
N LYS A 187 -30.18 -34.24 -5.09
CA LYS A 187 -30.85 -33.19 -4.32
C LYS A 187 -30.14 -31.84 -4.46
N TYR A 188 -28.81 -31.87 -4.45
CA TYR A 188 -27.99 -30.68 -4.65
C TYR A 188 -28.16 -30.11 -6.06
N ALA A 189 -28.12 -30.96 -7.09
CA ALA A 189 -28.22 -30.55 -8.49
C ALA A 189 -29.61 -29.97 -8.83
N GLU A 190 -30.69 -30.59 -8.35
CA GLU A 190 -32.06 -30.08 -8.48
C GLU A 190 -32.22 -28.70 -7.82
N LYS A 191 -31.69 -28.56 -6.59
CA LYS A 191 -31.79 -27.31 -5.82
C LYS A 191 -30.95 -26.19 -6.42
N LEU A 192 -29.74 -26.49 -6.89
CA LEU A 192 -28.91 -25.54 -7.62
C LEU A 192 -29.58 -25.12 -8.94
N ALA A 193 -30.09 -26.06 -9.74
CA ALA A 193 -30.80 -25.73 -10.98
C ALA A 193 -32.03 -24.84 -10.73
N THR A 194 -32.77 -25.07 -9.64
CA THR A 194 -33.88 -24.21 -9.20
C THR A 194 -33.41 -22.80 -8.84
N ALA A 195 -32.35 -22.67 -8.04
CA ALA A 195 -31.79 -21.37 -7.66
C ALA A 195 -31.24 -20.60 -8.88
N VAL A 196 -30.54 -21.27 -9.79
CA VAL A 196 -29.98 -20.67 -11.00
C VAL A 196 -31.07 -20.24 -11.98
N LYS A 197 -32.16 -21.01 -12.10
CA LYS A 197 -33.33 -20.65 -12.94
C LYS A 197 -34.06 -19.39 -12.44
N ALA A 198 -33.90 -19.01 -11.17
CA ALA A 198 -34.47 -17.80 -10.61
C ALA A 198 -33.64 -16.52 -10.90
N LEU A 199 -32.38 -16.65 -11.34
CA LEU A 199 -31.54 -15.50 -11.70
C LEU A 199 -32.06 -14.79 -12.95
N LYS A 200 -32.19 -13.47 -12.85
CA LYS A 200 -32.50 -12.59 -13.98
C LYS A 200 -31.19 -12.17 -14.66
N TYR A 201 -31.16 -12.24 -15.99
CA TYR A 201 -29.97 -11.89 -16.76
C TYR A 201 -30.36 -11.21 -18.07
N GLY A 202 -29.50 -10.32 -18.56
CA GLY A 202 -29.76 -9.57 -19.80
C GLY A 202 -28.94 -8.30 -19.90
N ASP A 203 -29.61 -7.21 -20.30
CA ASP A 203 -29.03 -5.86 -20.37
C ASP A 203 -28.43 -5.44 -19.01
N PRO A 204 -27.12 -5.12 -18.93
CA PRO A 204 -26.47 -4.62 -17.71
C PRO A 204 -27.02 -3.29 -17.18
N TYR A 205 -27.69 -2.48 -18.02
CA TYR A 205 -28.31 -1.21 -17.58
C TYR A 205 -29.66 -1.42 -16.89
N ASN A 206 -30.28 -2.60 -17.00
CA ASN A 206 -31.49 -2.92 -16.27
C ASN A 206 -31.14 -3.42 -14.86
N ALA A 207 -31.34 -2.55 -13.86
CA ALA A 207 -31.11 -2.84 -12.45
C ALA A 207 -31.95 -4.01 -11.87
N GLY A 208 -32.94 -4.51 -12.62
CA GLY A 208 -33.68 -5.74 -12.30
C GLY A 208 -32.98 -7.04 -12.69
N ASN A 209 -31.82 -6.99 -13.35
CA ASN A 209 -31.01 -8.17 -13.70
C ASN A 209 -29.90 -8.41 -12.66
N ASP A 210 -29.74 -9.66 -12.23
CA ASP A 210 -28.69 -10.11 -11.32
C ASP A 210 -27.34 -10.32 -12.05
N MET A 211 -27.38 -10.57 -13.36
CA MET A 211 -26.20 -10.86 -14.19
C MET A 211 -26.26 -10.18 -15.56
N GLY A 212 -25.13 -9.58 -15.97
CA GLY A 212 -24.96 -8.95 -17.28
C GLY A 212 -24.37 -9.88 -18.34
N THR A 213 -23.63 -9.31 -19.29
CA THR A 213 -23.00 -10.03 -20.40
C THR A 213 -21.68 -10.71 -20.02
N ILE A 214 -21.16 -11.54 -20.94
CA ILE A 214 -19.73 -11.82 -21.07
C ILE A 214 -19.05 -10.62 -21.75
N ILE A 215 -17.71 -10.51 -21.64
CA ILE A 215 -16.95 -9.39 -22.22
C ILE A 215 -17.16 -9.18 -23.73
N ASN A 216 -17.37 -10.25 -24.51
CA ASN A 216 -17.75 -10.15 -25.92
C ASN A 216 -18.43 -11.45 -26.43
N GLU A 217 -19.00 -11.38 -27.62
CA GLU A 217 -19.70 -12.52 -28.25
C GLU A 217 -18.77 -13.69 -28.57
N ALA A 218 -17.54 -13.45 -29.01
CA ALA A 218 -16.58 -14.52 -29.32
C ALA A 218 -16.29 -15.40 -28.08
N SER A 219 -16.16 -14.79 -26.89
CA SER A 219 -16.04 -15.53 -25.63
C SER A 219 -17.32 -16.28 -25.28
N ALA A 220 -18.50 -15.71 -25.55
CA ALA A 220 -19.78 -16.39 -25.33
C ALA A 220 -19.98 -17.61 -26.26
N ILE A 221 -19.54 -17.53 -27.52
CA ILE A 221 -19.54 -18.64 -28.48
C ILE A 221 -18.61 -19.78 -28.02
N GLU A 222 -17.43 -19.46 -27.51
CA GLU A 222 -16.51 -20.49 -26.99
C GLU A 222 -17.07 -21.17 -25.73
N ILE A 223 -17.77 -20.44 -24.86
CA ILE A 223 -18.51 -21.03 -23.71
C ILE A 223 -19.62 -21.96 -24.21
N GLU A 224 -20.44 -21.51 -25.17
CA GLU A 224 -21.51 -22.28 -25.80
C GLU A 224 -21.00 -23.61 -26.38
N LYS A 225 -19.90 -23.55 -27.14
CA LYS A 225 -19.23 -24.72 -27.73
C LYS A 225 -18.75 -25.72 -26.68
N ARG A 226 -18.14 -25.28 -25.57
CA ARG A 226 -17.66 -26.17 -24.50
C ARG A 226 -18.81 -26.81 -23.73
N VAL A 227 -19.91 -26.08 -23.53
CA VAL A 227 -21.13 -26.62 -22.93
C VAL A 227 -21.77 -27.67 -23.83
N GLN A 228 -21.96 -27.38 -25.12
CA GLN A 228 -22.50 -28.34 -26.09
C GLN A 228 -21.62 -29.60 -26.17
N ASN A 229 -20.31 -29.45 -26.30
CA ASN A 229 -19.38 -30.58 -26.30
C ASN A 229 -19.47 -31.44 -25.03
N SER A 230 -19.78 -30.84 -23.88
CA SER A 230 -19.97 -31.58 -22.64
C SER A 230 -21.28 -32.37 -22.65
N ILE A 231 -22.37 -31.80 -23.18
CA ILE A 231 -23.66 -32.46 -23.38
C ILE A 231 -23.50 -33.65 -24.34
N ASP A 232 -22.83 -33.44 -25.48
CA ASP A 232 -22.51 -34.48 -26.47
C ASP A 232 -21.70 -35.65 -25.87
N ASN A 233 -20.96 -35.39 -24.79
CA ASN A 233 -20.15 -36.38 -24.07
C ASN A 233 -20.82 -36.92 -22.80
N GLY A 234 -22.12 -36.68 -22.61
CA GLY A 234 -22.95 -37.29 -21.57
C GLY A 234 -23.23 -36.42 -20.34
N ALA A 235 -22.88 -35.13 -20.35
CA ALA A 235 -23.36 -34.21 -19.32
C ALA A 235 -24.85 -33.87 -19.53
N VAL A 236 -25.58 -33.64 -18.45
CA VAL A 236 -27.01 -33.32 -18.48
C VAL A 236 -27.20 -31.82 -18.21
N CYS A 237 -27.78 -31.08 -19.15
CA CYS A 237 -28.13 -29.68 -18.94
C CYS A 237 -29.43 -29.56 -18.14
N LEU A 238 -29.34 -29.07 -16.90
CA LEU A 238 -30.51 -28.92 -16.01
C LEU A 238 -31.21 -27.57 -16.20
N THR A 239 -30.46 -26.52 -16.53
CA THR A 239 -30.99 -25.19 -16.85
C THR A 239 -29.95 -24.35 -17.60
N GLY A 240 -30.39 -23.30 -18.30
CA GLY A 240 -29.53 -22.36 -19.03
C GLY A 240 -29.28 -22.77 -20.48
N HIS A 241 -28.01 -22.75 -20.88
CA HIS A 241 -27.49 -23.03 -22.23
C HIS A 241 -28.25 -22.30 -23.35
N LYS A 242 -28.29 -20.96 -23.26
CA LYS A 242 -28.82 -20.07 -24.30
C LYS A 242 -27.89 -18.87 -24.44
N ARG A 243 -27.61 -18.48 -25.68
CA ARG A 243 -26.80 -17.31 -26.01
C ARG A 243 -27.58 -16.32 -26.87
N ASN A 244 -27.34 -15.03 -26.67
CA ASN A 244 -27.77 -13.96 -27.55
C ASN A 244 -26.66 -12.89 -27.60
N GLY A 245 -25.90 -12.84 -28.69
CA GLY A 245 -24.68 -12.04 -28.76
C GLY A 245 -23.70 -12.43 -27.65
N ALA A 246 -23.35 -11.45 -26.80
CA ALA A 246 -22.52 -11.63 -25.62
C ALA A 246 -23.29 -12.00 -24.33
N ILE A 247 -24.62 -12.03 -24.35
CA ILE A 247 -25.43 -12.55 -23.23
C ILE A 247 -25.37 -14.07 -23.27
N TYR A 248 -24.99 -14.70 -22.15
CA TYR A 248 -25.01 -16.15 -22.00
C TYR A 248 -25.76 -16.51 -20.71
N ALA A 249 -26.72 -17.43 -20.80
CA ALA A 249 -27.57 -17.80 -19.68
C ALA A 249 -26.79 -18.48 -18.55
N PRO A 250 -27.10 -18.19 -17.27
CA PRO A 250 -26.65 -19.00 -16.13
C PRO A 250 -26.99 -20.47 -16.37
N THR A 251 -25.96 -21.33 -16.44
CA THR A 251 -26.10 -22.72 -16.91
C THR A 251 -25.67 -23.70 -15.82
N VAL A 252 -26.46 -24.76 -15.58
CA VAL A 252 -26.08 -25.88 -14.70
C VAL A 252 -25.98 -27.14 -15.53
N LEU A 253 -24.82 -27.81 -15.45
CA LEU A 253 -24.61 -29.14 -16.02
C LEU A 253 -24.33 -30.15 -14.92
N ASP A 254 -24.91 -31.33 -15.02
CA ASP A 254 -24.61 -32.48 -14.17
C ASP A 254 -23.91 -33.59 -14.96
N HIS A 255 -23.33 -34.57 -14.27
CA HIS A 255 -22.56 -35.68 -14.85
C HIS A 255 -21.39 -35.23 -15.76
N VAL A 256 -20.78 -34.09 -15.46
CA VAL A 256 -19.63 -33.58 -16.22
C VAL A 256 -18.39 -34.43 -15.94
N LYS A 257 -17.66 -34.83 -17.00
CA LYS A 257 -16.40 -35.57 -16.91
C LYS A 257 -15.22 -34.61 -16.78
N ASN A 258 -14.27 -34.88 -15.86
CA ASN A 258 -13.14 -33.97 -15.57
C ASN A 258 -12.20 -33.71 -16.76
N ASN A 259 -12.15 -34.61 -17.75
CA ASN A 259 -11.27 -34.50 -18.91
C ASN A 259 -11.81 -33.61 -20.04
N LEU A 260 -13.03 -33.07 -19.91
CA LEU A 260 -13.65 -32.22 -20.93
C LEU A 260 -13.16 -30.77 -20.84
N GLU A 261 -13.03 -30.09 -21.99
CA GLU A 261 -12.46 -28.74 -22.05
C GLU A 261 -13.17 -27.71 -21.18
N LEU A 262 -14.47 -27.91 -20.91
CA LEU A 262 -15.28 -27.07 -20.04
C LEU A 262 -14.65 -26.88 -18.65
N VAL A 263 -14.05 -27.93 -18.10
CA VAL A 263 -13.52 -28.00 -16.73
C VAL A 263 -11.99 -28.15 -16.68
N ALA A 264 -11.40 -28.80 -17.69
CA ALA A 264 -9.96 -28.99 -17.82
C ALA A 264 -9.23 -27.68 -18.22
N LYS A 265 -9.87 -26.80 -19.00
CA LYS A 265 -9.41 -25.44 -19.30
C LYS A 265 -10.18 -24.42 -18.46
N GLU A 266 -9.64 -23.21 -18.32
CA GLU A 266 -10.42 -22.10 -17.76
C GLU A 266 -11.57 -21.71 -18.70
N THR A 267 -12.81 -21.99 -18.31
CA THR A 267 -14.03 -21.49 -18.97
C THR A 267 -14.53 -20.26 -18.24
N PHE A 268 -14.29 -19.08 -18.81
CA PHE A 268 -14.48 -17.79 -18.14
C PHE A 268 -15.91 -17.25 -18.30
N GLY A 269 -16.92 -18.04 -17.89
CA GLY A 269 -18.34 -17.73 -18.04
C GLY A 269 -19.27 -18.53 -17.13
N PRO A 270 -20.58 -18.18 -17.07
CA PRO A 270 -21.52 -18.54 -16.02
C PRO A 270 -22.07 -19.96 -16.18
N VAL A 271 -21.18 -20.95 -16.01
CA VAL A 271 -21.49 -22.38 -16.04
C VAL A 271 -21.12 -23.00 -14.69
N ALA A 272 -22.05 -23.75 -14.12
CA ALA A 272 -21.90 -24.55 -12.91
C ALA A 272 -21.86 -26.04 -13.29
N PRO A 273 -20.67 -26.60 -13.61
CA PRO A 273 -20.53 -28.03 -13.90
C PRO A 273 -20.37 -28.84 -12.61
N ILE A 274 -21.27 -29.80 -12.42
CA ILE A 274 -21.26 -30.76 -11.32
C ILE A 274 -20.53 -32.03 -11.79
N ILE A 275 -19.54 -32.42 -11.00
CA ILE A 275 -18.76 -33.65 -11.12
C ILE A 275 -19.06 -34.47 -9.86
N ARG A 276 -19.57 -35.69 -10.02
CA ARG A 276 -19.95 -36.56 -8.89
C ARG A 276 -18.76 -37.43 -8.47
N PHE A 277 -18.59 -37.67 -7.16
CA PHE A 277 -17.53 -38.54 -6.61
C PHE A 277 -18.07 -39.43 -5.48
N GLU A 278 -17.39 -40.55 -5.21
CA GLU A 278 -17.74 -41.50 -4.13
C GLU A 278 -16.84 -41.37 -2.90
N THR A 279 -15.55 -41.04 -3.08
CA THR A 279 -14.59 -40.96 -1.96
C THR A 279 -13.88 -39.62 -1.88
N LEU A 280 -13.43 -39.24 -0.68
CA LEU A 280 -12.66 -38.00 -0.52
C LEU A 280 -11.32 -38.04 -1.26
N ASP A 281 -10.68 -39.21 -1.35
CA ASP A 281 -9.43 -39.42 -2.09
C ASP A 281 -9.63 -39.17 -3.59
N GLU A 282 -10.75 -39.64 -4.15
CA GLU A 282 -11.17 -39.35 -5.52
C GLU A 282 -11.45 -37.85 -5.72
N ALA A 283 -12.19 -37.21 -4.81
CA ALA A 283 -12.49 -35.77 -4.91
C ALA A 283 -11.23 -34.92 -4.92
N ILE A 284 -10.27 -35.20 -4.03
CA ILE A 284 -8.98 -34.50 -3.96
C ILE A 284 -8.16 -34.76 -5.23
N LYS A 285 -8.13 -36.01 -5.72
CA LYS A 285 -7.46 -36.36 -6.98
C LYS A 285 -8.03 -35.59 -8.16
N ILE A 286 -9.36 -35.56 -8.33
CA ILE A 286 -10.04 -34.84 -9.41
C ILE A 286 -9.81 -33.33 -9.28
N ALA A 287 -9.88 -32.78 -8.07
CA ALA A 287 -9.64 -31.36 -7.82
C ALA A 287 -8.20 -30.94 -8.19
N ASN A 288 -7.21 -31.79 -7.93
CA ASN A 288 -5.81 -31.54 -8.29
C ASN A 288 -5.47 -31.84 -9.77
N ASP A 289 -6.26 -32.69 -10.45
CA ASP A 289 -6.15 -33.07 -11.86
C ASP A 289 -6.57 -31.92 -12.80
N THR A 290 -5.71 -30.91 -12.84
CA THR A 290 -5.80 -29.70 -13.66
C THR A 290 -4.45 -28.99 -13.66
N PRO A 291 -4.05 -28.22 -14.70
CA PRO A 291 -2.85 -27.39 -14.63
C PRO A 291 -2.95 -26.23 -13.64
N TYR A 292 -4.15 -25.86 -13.18
CA TYR A 292 -4.38 -24.69 -12.31
C TYR A 292 -4.27 -25.01 -10.81
N GLY A 293 -4.08 -23.97 -9.99
CA GLY A 293 -3.89 -24.06 -8.53
C GLY A 293 -4.03 -22.71 -7.83
N LEU A 294 -5.10 -21.96 -8.11
CA LEU A 294 -5.31 -20.61 -7.58
C LEU A 294 -5.99 -20.58 -6.21
N SER A 295 -7.22 -21.05 -6.14
CA SER A 295 -8.01 -21.17 -4.91
C SER A 295 -8.93 -22.40 -5.00
N GLY A 296 -9.47 -22.84 -3.86
CA GLY A 296 -10.45 -23.90 -3.75
C GLY A 296 -11.34 -23.69 -2.52
N GLY A 297 -12.32 -24.57 -2.33
CA GLY A 297 -13.16 -24.54 -1.14
C GLY A 297 -13.81 -25.89 -0.85
N VAL A 298 -14.35 -26.01 0.36
CA VAL A 298 -15.11 -27.18 0.82
C VAL A 298 -16.32 -26.75 1.63
N VAL A 299 -17.44 -27.44 1.45
CA VAL A 299 -18.61 -27.36 2.32
C VAL A 299 -18.75 -28.69 3.05
N SER A 300 -18.63 -28.66 4.37
CA SER A 300 -18.67 -29.82 5.27
C SER A 300 -18.68 -29.34 6.73
N ASN A 301 -19.17 -30.16 7.64
CA ASN A 301 -19.02 -29.97 9.08
C ASN A 301 -18.04 -31.01 9.71
N HIS A 302 -17.59 -31.99 8.94
CA HIS A 302 -16.68 -33.04 9.37
C HIS A 302 -15.21 -32.59 9.34
N TRP A 303 -14.77 -32.00 10.47
CA TRP A 303 -13.42 -31.43 10.63
C TRP A 303 -12.24 -32.30 10.13
N PRO A 304 -12.18 -33.63 10.35
CA PRO A 304 -11.09 -34.46 9.79
C PRO A 304 -11.04 -34.43 8.26
N SER A 305 -12.18 -34.40 7.57
CA SER A 305 -12.23 -34.29 6.10
C SER A 305 -11.83 -32.89 5.64
N ILE A 306 -12.27 -31.84 6.35
CA ILE A 306 -11.89 -30.46 6.08
C ILE A 306 -10.36 -30.29 6.20
N GLN A 307 -9.74 -30.88 7.23
CA GLN A 307 -8.29 -30.87 7.40
C GLN A 307 -7.55 -31.59 6.27
N ARG A 308 -8.07 -32.73 5.78
CA ARG A 308 -7.50 -33.39 4.59
C ARG A 308 -7.56 -32.50 3.36
N VAL A 309 -8.72 -31.90 3.07
CA VAL A 309 -8.90 -30.93 1.97
C VAL A 309 -7.89 -29.78 2.06
N ILE A 310 -7.73 -29.16 3.24
CA ILE A 310 -6.80 -28.03 3.46
C ILE A 310 -5.34 -28.42 3.17
N ASN A 311 -4.93 -29.64 3.53
CA ASN A 311 -3.54 -30.07 3.42
C ASN A 311 -3.20 -30.76 2.08
N GLU A 312 -4.19 -31.31 1.37
CA GLU A 312 -3.98 -32.17 0.19
C GLU A 312 -4.40 -31.51 -1.15
N LEU A 313 -5.09 -30.37 -1.13
CA LEU A 313 -5.37 -29.60 -2.35
C LEU A 313 -4.18 -28.72 -2.75
N ASP A 314 -3.67 -28.93 -3.97
CA ASP A 314 -2.53 -28.23 -4.55
C ASP A 314 -2.97 -26.88 -5.15
N THR A 315 -3.22 -25.92 -4.25
CA THR A 315 -3.79 -24.61 -4.60
C THR A 315 -3.36 -23.50 -3.64
N GLY A 316 -3.47 -22.25 -4.06
CA GLY A 316 -2.97 -21.09 -3.32
C GLY A 316 -3.76 -20.70 -2.07
N THR A 317 -5.03 -21.13 -1.94
CA THR A 317 -5.95 -20.81 -0.83
C THR A 317 -7.08 -21.85 -0.75
N ILE A 318 -7.52 -22.22 0.46
CA ILE A 318 -8.72 -23.05 0.70
C ILE A 318 -9.66 -22.32 1.66
N ASN A 319 -10.91 -22.16 1.24
CA ASN A 319 -11.99 -21.61 2.06
C ASN A 319 -12.93 -22.72 2.55
N VAL A 320 -13.34 -22.65 3.81
CA VAL A 320 -14.25 -23.62 4.43
C VAL A 320 -15.63 -22.98 4.58
N ASN A 321 -16.66 -23.69 4.12
CA ASN A 321 -18.06 -23.28 4.04
C ASN A 321 -18.26 -21.92 3.34
N GLU A 322 -17.37 -21.59 2.40
CA GLU A 322 -17.34 -20.32 1.70
C GLU A 322 -16.69 -20.50 0.31
N ALA A 323 -17.02 -19.63 -0.64
CA ALA A 323 -16.58 -19.77 -2.02
C ALA A 323 -15.06 -19.62 -2.13
N PRO A 324 -14.39 -20.30 -3.09
CA PRO A 324 -12.95 -20.10 -3.40
C PRO A 324 -12.59 -18.63 -3.71
N SER A 325 -13.60 -17.84 -4.02
CA SER A 325 -13.52 -16.43 -4.41
C SER A 325 -13.52 -15.44 -3.24
N TYR A 326 -13.74 -15.91 -2.01
CA TYR A 326 -13.64 -15.10 -0.79
C TYR A 326 -12.18 -14.86 -0.40
N ARG A 327 -11.88 -13.61 -0.05
CA ARG A 327 -10.61 -13.14 0.53
C ARG A 327 -10.85 -11.77 1.15
N LEU A 328 -9.90 -11.29 1.96
CA LEU A 328 -9.78 -9.87 2.28
C LEU A 328 -8.72 -9.25 1.37
N GLU A 329 -8.84 -7.97 1.04
CA GLU A 329 -7.95 -7.37 0.02
C GLU A 329 -6.48 -7.24 0.49
N TRP A 330 -6.23 -7.37 1.80
CA TRP A 330 -4.90 -7.43 2.41
C TRP A 330 -4.37 -8.84 2.69
N THR A 331 -5.17 -9.91 2.59
CA THR A 331 -4.69 -11.28 2.82
C THR A 331 -3.83 -11.78 1.66
N PRO A 332 -2.79 -12.59 1.91
CA PRO A 332 -1.96 -13.18 0.85
C PRO A 332 -2.82 -13.94 -0.17
N PHE A 333 -2.72 -13.55 -1.43
CA PHE A 333 -3.47 -14.12 -2.54
C PHE A 333 -2.49 -14.49 -3.65
N GLY A 334 -2.64 -15.67 -4.25
CA GLY A 334 -1.89 -16.00 -5.47
C GLY A 334 -1.71 -17.48 -5.69
N GLY A 335 -1.60 -17.88 -6.95
CA GLY A 335 -1.63 -19.29 -7.37
C GLY A 335 -0.29 -20.01 -7.40
N VAL A 336 -0.39 -21.34 -7.48
CA VAL A 336 0.69 -22.26 -7.86
C VAL A 336 0.40 -22.86 -9.25
N LYS A 337 1.31 -23.69 -9.78
CA LYS A 337 1.18 -24.36 -11.08
C LYS A 337 0.99 -23.33 -12.22
N ASP A 338 0.06 -23.55 -13.16
CA ASP A 338 -0.24 -22.55 -14.21
C ASP A 338 -1.07 -21.34 -13.73
N SER A 339 -1.47 -21.30 -12.45
CA SER A 339 -2.17 -20.15 -11.86
C SER A 339 -1.23 -19.05 -11.33
N GLY A 340 0.07 -19.33 -11.20
CA GLY A 340 1.05 -18.33 -10.78
C GLY A 340 2.38 -18.94 -10.39
N LEU A 341 3.40 -18.09 -10.27
CA LEU A 341 4.77 -18.50 -9.93
C LEU A 341 4.99 -18.74 -8.41
N GLY A 342 3.94 -18.84 -7.61
CA GLY A 342 4.01 -18.99 -6.15
C GLY A 342 4.33 -17.71 -5.36
N TYR A 343 4.56 -16.58 -6.04
CA TYR A 343 4.50 -15.26 -5.39
C TYR A 343 3.05 -14.92 -4.99
N LYS A 344 2.89 -14.03 -4.00
CA LYS A 344 1.58 -13.59 -3.52
C LYS A 344 1.39 -12.08 -3.77
N GLU A 345 0.22 -11.72 -4.25
CA GLU A 345 -0.41 -10.40 -4.11
C GLU A 345 -1.31 -10.34 -2.86
N GLY A 346 -2.22 -9.37 -2.81
CA GLY A 346 -2.87 -8.87 -1.59
C GLY A 346 -2.07 -7.68 -1.06
N VAL A 347 -2.75 -6.62 -0.59
CA VAL A 347 -2.12 -5.30 -0.34
C VAL A 347 -0.82 -5.39 0.46
N ILE A 348 -0.78 -6.22 1.51
CA ILE A 348 0.41 -6.41 2.35
C ILE A 348 1.57 -7.06 1.57
N GLU A 349 1.33 -8.14 0.83
CA GLU A 349 2.39 -8.86 0.11
C GLU A 349 2.87 -8.08 -1.12
N THR A 350 1.97 -7.39 -1.84
CA THR A 350 2.35 -6.45 -2.91
C THR A 350 3.18 -5.29 -2.35
N MET A 351 2.89 -4.83 -1.12
CA MET A 351 3.69 -3.82 -0.39
C MET A 351 5.01 -4.36 0.20
N LYS A 352 5.34 -5.65 0.11
CA LYS A 352 6.69 -6.15 0.46
C LYS A 352 7.72 -5.92 -0.66
N GLY A 353 7.39 -5.01 -1.58
CA GLY A 353 8.30 -4.17 -2.35
C GLY A 353 8.58 -2.82 -1.64
N PRO A 354 9.70 -2.13 -1.86
CA PRO A 354 10.47 -1.86 -0.63
C PRO A 354 10.80 -0.34 -0.25
N ALA A 355 11.42 -0.01 0.92
CA ALA A 355 11.44 1.31 1.65
C ALA A 355 12.75 2.19 1.74
N THR A 356 12.70 3.52 1.77
CA THR A 356 13.83 4.41 1.38
C THR A 356 15.00 4.69 2.37
N THR A 357 15.96 3.77 2.55
CA THR A 357 17.31 4.11 3.10
C THR A 357 18.46 3.46 2.29
N THR A 358 19.63 4.09 2.25
CA THR A 358 20.83 3.53 1.57
C THR A 358 21.51 2.47 2.42
N ASP A 359 22.28 1.57 1.79
CA ASP A 359 22.94 0.48 2.52
C ASP A 359 24.03 1.00 3.47
N THR A 360 24.71 2.09 3.11
CA THR A 360 25.63 2.81 3.99
C THR A 360 24.93 3.31 5.26
N VAL A 361 23.76 3.97 5.17
CA VAL A 361 22.96 4.37 6.33
C VAL A 361 22.59 3.18 7.23
N LYS A 362 22.25 2.04 6.63
CA LYS A 362 21.87 0.82 7.39
C LYS A 362 23.06 0.21 8.10
N TYR A 363 24.20 0.07 7.41
CA TYR A 363 25.44 -0.48 7.97
C TYR A 363 26.05 0.40 9.04
N ALA A 364 25.81 1.71 9.04
CA ALA A 364 26.24 2.59 10.12
C ALA A 364 25.66 2.20 11.50
N GLN A 365 24.54 1.48 11.55
CA GLN A 365 23.99 0.92 12.80
C GLN A 365 24.84 -0.22 13.40
N ALA A 366 25.74 -0.82 12.62
CA ALA A 366 26.55 -1.97 13.02
C ALA A 366 27.82 -1.54 13.76
N VAL A 367 27.63 -0.88 14.90
CA VAL A 367 28.69 -0.49 15.84
C VAL A 367 28.76 -1.44 17.04
N PRO A 368 29.87 -1.46 17.81
CA PRO A 368 29.92 -2.09 19.12
C PRO A 368 28.79 -1.58 20.04
N ASP A 369 28.40 -2.40 21.01
CA ASP A 369 27.43 -1.97 22.03
C ASP A 369 28.11 -0.93 22.94
N ILE A 370 27.70 0.32 22.79
CA ILE A 370 28.25 1.51 23.46
C ILE A 370 27.17 2.04 24.37
N CYS A 371 27.53 2.33 25.62
CA CYS A 371 26.59 2.86 26.59
C CYS A 371 26.12 4.25 26.13
N PRO A 372 24.81 4.55 26.13
CA PRO A 372 24.27 5.87 25.76
C PRO A 372 24.64 7.02 26.71
N ARG A 373 25.64 6.83 27.57
CA ARG A 373 26.21 7.83 28.49
C ARG A 373 27.73 7.96 28.36
N GLU A 374 28.35 7.19 27.47
CA GLU A 374 29.78 7.31 27.12
C GLU A 374 30.04 8.56 26.27
N LYS A 375 31.28 9.06 26.34
CA LYS A 375 31.67 10.32 25.69
C LYS A 375 31.56 10.21 24.17
N GLU A 376 31.97 9.09 23.62
CA GLU A 376 31.96 8.73 22.20
C GLU A 376 30.54 8.84 21.60
N PHE A 377 29.52 8.48 22.39
CA PHE A 377 28.13 8.61 21.99
C PHE A 377 27.60 10.06 22.15
N GLY A 378 28.09 10.80 23.15
CA GLY A 378 27.82 12.24 23.27
C GLY A 378 28.40 13.03 22.09
N ASP A 379 29.65 12.77 21.71
CA ASP A 379 30.33 13.35 20.55
C ASP A 379 29.57 13.07 19.23
N LEU A 380 28.98 11.88 19.09
CA LEU A 380 28.11 11.52 17.97
C LEU A 380 26.82 12.37 17.95
N MET A 381 26.15 12.52 19.09
CA MET A 381 24.93 13.32 19.17
C MET A 381 25.21 14.80 18.94
N GLU A 382 26.34 15.32 19.45
CA GLU A 382 26.78 16.70 19.20
C GLU A 382 27.06 16.94 17.71
N PHE A 383 27.77 16.02 17.04
CA PHE A 383 27.92 16.06 15.59
C PHE A 383 26.55 16.11 14.88
N CYS A 384 25.63 15.20 15.24
CA CYS A 384 24.31 15.17 14.62
C CYS A 384 23.53 16.47 14.87
N ALA A 385 23.57 17.03 16.08
CA ALA A 385 22.92 18.29 16.41
C ALA A 385 23.49 19.46 15.62
N ALA A 386 24.82 19.56 15.52
CA ALA A 386 25.51 20.63 14.81
C ALA A 386 25.19 20.59 13.31
N GLU A 387 25.32 19.42 12.66
CA GLU A 387 25.10 19.30 11.22
C GLU A 387 23.61 19.42 10.82
N ILE A 388 22.67 18.91 11.63
CA ILE A 388 21.23 19.11 11.38
C ILE A 388 20.86 20.60 11.51
N THR A 389 21.45 21.31 12.47
CA THR A 389 21.23 22.76 12.60
C THR A 389 21.74 23.51 11.37
N LYS A 390 22.94 23.15 10.87
CA LYS A 390 23.56 23.75 9.66
C LYS A 390 22.75 23.60 8.38
N PHE A 391 21.84 22.61 8.30
CA PHE A 391 20.95 22.46 7.14
C PHE A 391 19.87 23.54 7.03
N VAL A 392 19.61 24.32 8.10
CA VAL A 392 18.54 25.34 8.11
C VAL A 392 18.90 26.66 8.82
N GLY A 393 20.12 26.81 9.33
CA GLY A 393 20.58 27.99 10.06
C GLY A 393 21.99 27.81 10.64
N ASP A 394 22.42 28.72 11.51
CA ASP A 394 23.73 28.64 12.16
C ASP A 394 23.67 28.10 13.61
N THR A 395 24.74 27.43 14.06
CA THR A 395 24.81 26.83 15.42
C THR A 395 25.01 27.84 16.55
N LYS A 396 25.24 29.12 16.25
CA LYS A 396 25.35 30.19 17.26
C LYS A 396 23.96 30.68 17.66
N ASN A 397 23.04 30.82 16.73
CA ASN A 397 21.68 31.32 16.95
C ASN A 397 20.63 30.20 17.08
N PHE A 398 20.89 29.02 16.51
CA PHE A 398 19.97 27.88 16.54
C PHE A 398 20.60 26.64 17.22
N ALA A 399 19.76 25.73 17.70
CA ALA A 399 20.15 24.43 18.28
C ALA A 399 19.15 23.33 17.91
N THR A 400 19.64 22.13 17.66
CA THR A 400 18.81 20.93 17.47
C THR A 400 18.58 20.22 18.80
N VAL A 401 17.33 19.92 19.12
CA VAL A 401 16.90 19.21 20.34
C VAL A 401 16.31 17.85 19.95
N PHE A 402 16.95 16.76 20.38
CA PHE A 402 16.56 15.39 20.02
C PHE A 402 15.56 14.77 21.00
N PHE A 403 14.68 13.93 20.45
CA PHE A 403 13.76 13.05 21.17
C PHE A 403 13.77 11.64 20.55
N GLY A 404 13.63 10.62 21.39
CA GLY A 404 13.29 9.28 20.92
C GLY A 404 11.81 9.23 20.55
N GLY A 405 11.49 8.78 19.34
CA GLY A 405 10.10 8.62 18.89
C GLY A 405 9.88 8.95 17.42
N SER A 406 8.60 9.22 17.10
CA SER A 406 8.15 9.65 15.77
C SER A 406 8.13 11.16 15.64
N GLY A 407 7.99 11.67 14.41
CA GLY A 407 7.82 13.11 14.17
C GLY A 407 6.66 13.76 14.93
N THR A 408 5.56 13.03 15.15
CA THR A 408 4.44 13.52 15.97
C THR A 408 4.89 13.88 17.40
N ALA A 409 5.80 13.10 18.00
CA ALA A 409 6.32 13.38 19.33
C ALA A 409 7.15 14.68 19.36
N THR A 410 7.84 15.03 18.28
CA THR A 410 8.54 16.32 18.15
C THR A 410 7.59 17.50 18.03
N VAL A 411 6.54 17.38 17.23
CA VAL A 411 5.49 18.40 17.12
C VAL A 411 4.81 18.62 18.47
N GLU A 412 4.52 17.53 19.18
CA GLU A 412 3.97 17.55 20.54
C GLU A 412 4.95 18.18 21.55
N ALA A 413 6.24 17.89 21.46
CA ALA A 413 7.27 18.49 22.31
C ALA A 413 7.33 20.01 22.16
N ILE A 414 7.27 20.53 20.93
CA ILE A 414 7.22 21.98 20.68
C ILE A 414 5.92 22.55 21.25
N LEU A 415 4.75 22.10 20.77
CA LEU A 415 3.45 22.67 21.14
C LEU A 415 3.21 22.66 22.66
N SER A 416 3.55 21.56 23.34
CA SER A 416 3.35 21.44 24.79
C SER A 416 4.35 22.24 25.63
N SER A 417 5.51 22.63 25.09
CA SER A 417 6.58 23.33 25.81
C SER A 417 6.64 24.83 25.57
N VAL A 418 6.34 25.31 24.35
CA VAL A 418 6.66 26.71 23.97
C VAL A 418 5.54 27.70 24.25
N VAL A 419 4.28 27.26 24.21
CA VAL A 419 3.12 28.14 24.49
C VAL A 419 2.95 28.26 26.01
N PRO A 420 3.10 29.46 26.60
CA PRO A 420 2.98 29.64 28.06
C PRO A 420 1.54 29.45 28.56
N GLU A 421 1.37 29.39 29.88
CA GLU A 421 0.04 29.52 30.49
C GLU A 421 -0.53 30.92 30.19
N GLY A 422 -1.80 30.99 29.79
CA GLY A 422 -2.42 32.21 29.25
C GLY A 422 -1.96 32.62 27.84
N GLY A 423 -1.02 31.89 27.22
CA GLY A 423 -0.62 32.10 25.83
C GLY A 423 -1.60 31.48 24.84
N LYS A 424 -1.93 32.20 23.77
CA LYS A 424 -2.80 31.74 22.68
C LYS A 424 -2.02 31.45 21.40
N ILE A 425 -2.37 30.37 20.70
CA ILE A 425 -1.76 29.93 19.44
C ILE A 425 -2.77 29.91 18.29
N LEU A 426 -2.35 30.33 17.08
CA LEU A 426 -3.10 30.10 15.85
C LEU A 426 -2.52 28.88 15.14
N ILE A 427 -3.37 27.91 14.77
CA ILE A 427 -2.98 26.75 13.96
C ILE A 427 -3.62 26.88 12.58
N ILE A 428 -2.81 26.80 11.54
CA ILE A 428 -3.28 26.64 10.16
C ILE A 428 -3.64 25.17 9.96
N ASP A 429 -4.93 24.89 9.78
CA ASP A 429 -5.45 23.55 9.50
C ASP A 429 -5.90 23.46 8.03
N ASN A 430 -5.02 22.87 7.23
CA ASN A 430 -5.20 22.51 5.83
C ASN A 430 -5.07 21.00 5.57
N GLY A 431 -5.23 20.12 6.58
CA GLY A 431 -5.04 18.69 6.33
C GLY A 431 -4.99 17.79 7.55
N ALA A 432 -4.29 16.66 7.42
CA ALA A 432 -4.24 15.65 8.47
C ALA A 432 -3.27 16.03 9.59
N TYR A 433 -2.18 16.75 9.28
CA TYR A 433 -1.19 17.16 10.28
C TYR A 433 -1.64 18.44 11.00
N GLY A 434 -2.29 19.38 10.30
CA GLY A 434 -2.97 20.54 10.90
C GLY A 434 -4.02 20.12 11.95
N LYS A 435 -4.94 19.21 11.59
CA LYS A 435 -5.88 18.60 12.55
C LYS A 435 -5.19 17.95 13.75
N ARG A 436 -4.03 17.32 13.56
CA ARG A 436 -3.27 16.69 14.65
C ARG A 436 -2.69 17.71 15.62
N MET A 437 -2.19 18.85 15.13
CA MET A 437 -1.76 19.95 16.00
C MET A 437 -2.93 20.46 16.86
N CYS A 438 -4.13 20.61 16.27
CA CYS A 438 -5.35 20.98 17.01
C CYS A 438 -5.74 19.94 18.08
N GLN A 439 -5.59 18.64 17.79
CA GLN A 439 -5.82 17.57 18.77
C GLN A 439 -4.82 17.64 19.94
N ILE A 440 -3.53 17.85 19.63
CA ILE A 440 -2.47 18.01 20.64
C ILE A 440 -2.78 19.21 21.56
N THR A 441 -3.06 20.39 21.01
CA THR A 441 -3.33 21.57 21.83
C THR A 441 -4.60 21.43 22.66
N ALA A 442 -5.64 20.77 22.14
CA ALA A 442 -6.85 20.46 22.91
C ALA A 442 -6.57 19.53 24.11
N ILE A 443 -5.76 18.48 23.93
CA ILE A 443 -5.37 17.56 25.01
C ILE A 443 -4.60 18.31 26.11
N TYR A 444 -3.67 19.18 25.73
CA TYR A 444 -2.88 19.99 26.67
C TYR A 444 -3.57 21.27 27.17
N LYS A 445 -4.86 21.48 26.82
CA LYS A 445 -5.67 22.66 27.18
C LYS A 445 -4.99 24.00 26.84
N ILE A 446 -4.36 24.06 25.67
CA ILE A 446 -3.73 25.27 25.14
C ILE A 446 -4.78 26.06 24.35
N ASP A 447 -4.92 27.36 24.64
CA ASP A 447 -5.89 28.23 23.95
C ASP A 447 -5.52 28.37 22.46
N THR A 448 -6.40 27.89 21.59
CA THR A 448 -6.12 27.65 20.17
C THR A 448 -7.17 28.29 19.27
N VAL A 449 -6.73 29.16 18.38
CA VAL A 449 -7.49 29.64 17.22
C VAL A 449 -7.17 28.73 16.03
N VAL A 450 -8.18 28.17 15.37
CA VAL A 450 -7.96 27.32 14.18
C VAL A 450 -8.30 28.11 12.92
N PHE A 451 -7.29 28.45 12.12
CA PHE A 451 -7.47 28.98 10.78
C PHE A 451 -7.68 27.81 9.81
N LYS A 452 -8.92 27.57 9.40
CA LYS A 452 -9.25 26.56 8.40
C LYS A 452 -8.86 27.08 7.02
N ALA A 453 -7.97 26.37 6.33
CA ALA A 453 -7.60 26.64 4.96
C ALA A 453 -7.94 25.45 4.05
N SER A 454 -7.95 25.67 2.74
CA SER A 454 -8.09 24.59 1.77
C SER A 454 -6.92 23.61 1.90
N SER A 455 -7.19 22.33 1.72
CA SER A 455 -6.14 21.31 1.72
C SER A 455 -5.45 21.14 0.37
N ILE A 456 -5.93 21.82 -0.67
CA ILE A 456 -5.42 21.72 -2.05
C ILE A 456 -5.04 23.08 -2.66
N GLU A 457 -5.64 24.18 -2.18
CA GLU A 457 -5.29 25.55 -2.63
C GLU A 457 -4.21 26.17 -1.72
N PRO A 458 -3.40 27.11 -2.24
CA PRO A 458 -2.51 27.93 -1.43
C PRO A 458 -3.25 28.66 -0.30
N ILE A 459 -2.55 28.88 0.81
CA ILE A 459 -3.10 29.63 1.95
C ILE A 459 -3.41 31.08 1.53
N ASP A 460 -4.66 31.53 1.71
CA ASP A 460 -5.01 32.94 1.57
C ASP A 460 -4.38 33.75 2.72
N LEU A 461 -3.23 34.36 2.40
CA LEU A 461 -2.46 35.20 3.31
C LEU A 461 -3.24 36.43 3.81
N LYS A 462 -4.18 36.97 3.03
CA LYS A 462 -4.99 38.13 3.44
C LYS A 462 -6.07 37.70 4.44
N ALA A 463 -6.69 36.54 4.23
CA ALA A 463 -7.62 35.96 5.18
C ALA A 463 -6.92 35.58 6.50
N LEU A 464 -5.73 34.96 6.41
CA LEU A 464 -4.90 34.63 7.58
C LEU A 464 -4.53 35.88 8.39
N GLU A 465 -4.03 36.93 7.72
CA GLU A 465 -3.68 38.19 8.37
C GLU A 465 -4.90 38.88 9.02
N LYS A 466 -6.07 38.83 8.38
CA LYS A 466 -7.32 39.32 8.96
C LYS A 466 -7.72 38.53 10.23
N THR A 467 -7.54 37.22 10.25
CA THR A 467 -7.78 36.40 11.46
C THR A 467 -6.82 36.78 12.58
N ILE A 468 -5.54 37.01 12.28
CA ILE A 468 -4.55 37.48 13.28
C ILE A 468 -4.97 38.84 13.87
N GLN A 469 -5.42 39.78 13.05
CA GLN A 469 -5.89 41.10 13.51
C GLN A 469 -7.13 41.04 14.41
N GLN A 470 -7.96 39.99 14.28
CA GLN A 470 -9.13 39.74 15.13
C GLN A 470 -8.75 39.17 16.51
N HIS A 471 -7.59 38.52 16.63
CA HIS A 471 -7.10 37.87 17.85
C HIS A 471 -5.77 38.50 18.31
N LYS A 472 -5.87 39.72 18.87
CA LYS A 472 -4.71 40.53 19.30
C LYS A 472 -3.89 39.94 20.46
N ASP A 473 -4.40 38.88 21.09
CA ASP A 473 -3.76 38.14 22.17
C ASP A 473 -3.04 36.86 21.70
N LEU A 474 -2.93 36.66 20.39
CA LEU A 474 -2.07 35.64 19.81
C LEU A 474 -0.60 35.86 20.18
N THR A 475 0.07 34.76 20.53
CA THR A 475 1.50 34.73 20.89
C THR A 475 2.31 33.83 19.98
N HIS A 476 1.66 32.84 19.37
CA HIS A 476 2.29 31.82 18.54
C HIS A 476 1.45 31.56 17.28
N LEU A 477 2.10 31.13 16.20
CA LEU A 477 1.48 30.58 15.00
C LEU A 477 2.16 29.26 14.64
N ALA A 478 1.38 28.21 14.35
CA ALA A 478 1.87 26.93 13.86
C ALA A 478 1.29 26.56 12.49
N MET A 479 2.13 26.00 11.62
CA MET A 479 1.72 25.48 10.32
C MET A 479 2.53 24.26 9.88
N ILE A 480 2.04 23.59 8.85
CA ILE A 480 2.72 22.49 8.16
C ILE A 480 3.42 23.04 6.92
N HIS A 481 4.72 22.80 6.77
CA HIS A 481 5.47 23.19 5.57
C HIS A 481 4.98 22.40 4.35
N HIS A 482 4.86 21.07 4.47
CA HIS A 482 4.39 20.20 3.40
C HIS A 482 3.33 19.22 3.93
N GLU A 483 2.06 19.46 3.61
CA GLU A 483 0.94 18.61 4.04
C GLU A 483 0.92 17.31 3.21
N THR A 484 1.55 16.27 3.75
CA THR A 484 1.79 15.00 3.02
C THR A 484 0.51 14.30 2.56
N THR A 485 -0.65 14.55 3.18
CA THR A 485 -1.92 13.92 2.78
C THR A 485 -2.49 14.48 1.48
N THR A 486 -2.06 15.68 1.06
CA THR A 486 -2.54 16.32 -0.19
C THR A 486 -1.42 16.76 -1.13
N GLY A 487 -0.15 16.68 -0.70
CA GLY A 487 0.99 17.18 -1.46
C GLY A 487 1.16 18.71 -1.43
N LEU A 488 0.35 19.43 -0.65
CA LEU A 488 0.37 20.89 -0.60
C LEU A 488 1.64 21.40 0.12
N LEU A 489 2.51 22.05 -0.65
CA LEU A 489 3.65 22.81 -0.14
C LEU A 489 3.19 24.24 0.21
N ASN A 490 3.27 24.60 1.49
CA ASN A 490 2.84 25.89 2.00
C ASN A 490 4.02 26.87 2.09
N ASP A 491 3.77 28.13 1.75
CA ASP A 491 4.78 29.19 1.76
C ASP A 491 5.09 29.66 3.20
N ILE A 492 5.99 28.92 3.86
CA ILE A 492 6.51 29.25 5.19
C ILE A 492 7.28 30.58 5.21
N GLY A 493 7.80 31.05 4.08
CA GLY A 493 8.49 32.35 3.99
C GLY A 493 7.51 33.51 4.08
N ALA A 494 6.43 33.46 3.29
CA ALA A 494 5.38 34.47 3.32
C ALA A 494 4.64 34.50 4.67
N VAL A 495 4.33 33.33 5.25
CA VAL A 495 3.74 33.27 6.61
C VAL A 495 4.73 33.76 7.66
N GLY A 496 6.03 33.45 7.53
CA GLY A 496 7.09 33.97 8.42
C GLY A 496 7.17 35.50 8.44
N LEU A 497 7.00 36.17 7.29
CA LEU A 497 6.91 37.63 7.22
C LEU A 497 5.68 38.19 7.96
N ILE A 498 4.54 37.49 7.93
CA ILE A 498 3.34 37.84 8.71
C ILE A 498 3.62 37.65 10.20
N CYS A 499 4.19 36.52 10.63
CA CYS A 499 4.56 36.28 12.02
C CYS A 499 5.48 37.39 12.55
N LYS A 500 6.49 37.79 11.77
CA LYS A 500 7.39 38.90 12.09
C LYS A 500 6.67 40.24 12.25
N LYS A 501 5.68 40.54 11.40
CA LYS A 501 4.89 41.79 11.44
C LYS A 501 4.01 41.90 12.70
N TYR A 502 3.54 40.77 13.23
CA TYR A 502 2.66 40.71 14.41
C TYR A 502 3.36 40.19 15.68
N GLU A 503 4.70 40.12 15.67
CA GLU A 503 5.55 39.64 16.77
C GLU A 503 5.18 38.22 17.29
N LEU A 504 4.57 37.40 16.43
CA LEU A 504 4.18 36.03 16.74
C LEU A 504 5.38 35.08 16.65
N SER A 505 5.51 34.19 17.63
CA SER A 505 6.52 33.13 17.55
C SER A 505 6.08 32.01 16.60
N PHE A 506 6.96 31.61 15.68
CA PHE A 506 6.58 30.80 14.51
C PHE A 506 7.06 29.35 14.61
N ILE A 507 6.11 28.42 14.52
CA ILE A 507 6.31 26.97 14.60
C ILE A 507 6.01 26.33 13.24
N VAL A 508 6.94 25.52 12.74
CA VAL A 508 6.81 24.85 11.43
C VAL A 508 7.03 23.35 11.59
N ASP A 509 6.03 22.55 11.20
CA ASP A 509 6.24 21.12 10.92
C ASP A 509 6.85 20.97 9.52
N SER A 510 8.10 20.55 9.45
CA SER A 510 8.84 20.30 8.21
C SER A 510 9.17 18.81 8.04
N MET A 511 8.35 17.90 8.59
CA MET A 511 8.59 16.44 8.50
C MET A 511 8.78 15.96 7.06
N SER A 512 7.98 16.48 6.12
CA SER A 512 8.08 16.15 4.69
C SER A 512 8.81 17.22 3.85
N GLY A 513 9.42 18.23 4.48
CA GLY A 513 10.19 19.29 3.79
C GLY A 513 11.69 19.29 4.12
N PHE A 514 12.05 19.03 5.38
CA PHE A 514 13.43 19.07 5.87
C PHE A 514 14.37 18.15 5.09
N ALA A 515 15.52 18.67 4.66
CA ALA A 515 16.49 17.99 3.81
C ALA A 515 15.97 17.53 2.41
N ALA A 516 14.81 18.02 1.95
CA ALA A 516 14.37 17.93 0.54
C ALA A 516 14.09 19.29 -0.10
N ILE A 517 13.75 20.30 0.70
CA ILE A 517 13.41 21.65 0.27
C ILE A 517 14.31 22.60 1.07
N PRO A 518 15.00 23.57 0.44
CA PRO A 518 15.79 24.57 1.15
C PRO A 518 14.94 25.38 2.12
N VAL A 519 15.41 25.53 3.37
CA VAL A 519 14.77 26.32 4.42
C VAL A 519 15.85 27.12 5.14
N ASP A 520 15.62 28.41 5.35
CA ASP A 520 16.47 29.27 6.18
C ASP A 520 15.60 29.82 7.32
N MET A 521 15.83 29.33 8.54
CA MET A 521 15.02 29.71 9.71
C MET A 521 15.18 31.19 10.08
N ALA A 522 16.32 31.83 9.79
CA ALA A 522 16.53 33.24 10.09
C ALA A 522 15.81 34.12 9.06
N ALA A 523 15.95 33.82 7.77
CA ALA A 523 15.30 34.56 6.69
C ALA A 523 13.77 34.38 6.71
N MET A 524 13.29 33.17 7.04
CA MET A 524 11.86 32.84 7.13
C MET A 524 11.25 33.07 8.52
N ASN A 525 11.97 33.70 9.45
CA ASN A 525 11.50 34.05 10.81
C ASN A 525 10.89 32.85 11.58
N ILE A 526 11.52 31.68 11.50
CA ILE A 526 11.07 30.45 12.17
C ILE A 526 11.76 30.32 13.52
N ASP A 527 11.00 30.18 14.60
CA ASP A 527 11.55 29.95 15.94
C ASP A 527 11.73 28.46 16.22
N TYR A 528 10.80 27.61 15.75
CA TYR A 528 10.81 26.17 16.01
C TYR A 528 10.46 25.37 14.74
N LEU A 529 11.36 24.50 14.29
CA LEU A 529 11.17 23.64 13.13
C LEU A 529 11.22 22.17 13.56
N ALA A 530 10.13 21.43 13.34
CA ALA A 530 10.03 20.00 13.63
C ALA A 530 10.43 19.14 12.42
N ALA A 531 11.25 18.11 12.63
CA ALA A 531 11.56 17.09 11.62
C ALA A 531 11.88 15.72 12.26
N SER A 532 12.09 14.69 11.44
CA SER A 532 12.49 13.35 11.89
C SER A 532 13.52 12.70 10.98
N SER A 533 14.25 11.72 11.51
CA SER A 533 15.34 11.04 10.81
C SER A 533 14.90 10.21 9.60
N ASN A 534 13.67 9.68 9.60
CA ASN A 534 13.17 8.72 8.60
C ASN A 534 12.34 9.33 7.46
N LYS A 535 12.54 10.61 7.19
CA LYS A 535 11.92 11.31 6.07
C LYS A 535 12.98 11.67 5.04
N ASN A 536 12.99 12.90 4.53
CA ASN A 536 13.81 13.23 3.37
C ASN A 536 15.32 13.37 3.66
N ILE A 537 15.76 13.34 4.91
CA ILE A 537 17.17 13.13 5.26
C ILE A 537 17.62 11.66 5.04
N GLN A 538 16.68 10.71 4.91
CA GLN A 538 16.91 9.29 4.59
C GLN A 538 17.69 8.50 5.65
N GLY A 539 17.53 8.85 6.93
CA GLY A 539 17.99 8.07 8.08
C GLY A 539 16.99 7.00 8.54
N MET A 540 17.34 6.26 9.60
CA MET A 540 16.48 5.24 10.20
C MET A 540 15.44 5.83 11.15
N ALA A 541 14.30 5.16 11.34
CA ALA A 541 13.23 5.62 12.23
C ALA A 541 13.61 5.52 13.71
N GLY A 542 13.02 6.40 14.53
CA GLY A 542 13.20 6.43 15.99
C GLY A 542 13.74 7.73 16.56
N ILE A 543 14.20 8.67 15.73
CA ILE A 543 14.65 10.00 16.18
C ILE A 543 13.75 11.09 15.57
N GLY A 544 13.12 11.85 16.45
CA GLY A 544 12.50 13.13 16.13
C GLY A 544 13.35 14.28 16.65
N PHE A 545 13.36 15.43 15.98
CA PHE A 545 14.18 16.57 16.39
C PHE A 545 13.56 17.93 16.06
N ALA A 546 13.68 18.85 17.01
CA ALA A 546 13.26 20.23 16.87
C ALA A 546 14.49 21.13 16.73
N ILE A 547 14.65 21.82 15.59
CA ILE A 547 15.62 22.90 15.48
C ILE A 547 14.97 24.18 16.02
N CYS A 548 15.64 24.83 16.96
CA CYS A 548 15.07 25.89 17.78
C CYS A 548 15.97 27.13 17.76
N ASN A 549 15.37 28.32 17.63
CA ASN A 549 16.04 29.59 17.88
C ASN A 549 16.39 29.69 19.38
N LYS A 550 17.69 29.82 19.72
CA LYS A 550 18.16 29.83 21.11
C LYS A 550 17.57 30.97 21.95
N LYS A 551 17.29 32.13 21.33
CA LYS A 551 16.66 33.29 22.01
C LYS A 551 15.18 33.02 22.30
N ALA A 552 14.45 32.39 21.38
CA ALA A 552 13.06 31.99 21.61
C ALA A 552 12.98 30.88 22.67
N LEU A 553 13.79 29.83 22.50
CA LEU A 553 13.87 28.70 23.42
C LEU A 553 14.25 29.16 24.85
N GLY A 554 15.18 30.11 25.00
CA GLY A 554 15.56 30.70 26.28
C GLY A 554 14.40 31.36 27.04
N LYS A 555 13.39 31.90 26.35
CA LYS A 555 12.17 32.46 26.99
C LYS A 555 11.30 31.36 27.63
N THR A 556 11.38 30.12 27.14
CA THR A 556 10.54 29.01 27.61
C THR A 556 11.03 28.37 28.91
N LYS A 557 12.22 28.74 29.40
CA LYS A 557 12.84 28.21 30.63
C LYS A 557 11.91 28.15 31.84
N ASN A 558 11.09 29.18 32.02
CA ASN A 558 10.22 29.34 33.19
C ASN A 558 8.76 28.93 32.92
N ILE A 559 8.46 28.34 31.76
CA ILE A 559 7.12 27.81 31.46
C ILE A 559 6.94 26.50 32.26
N ALA A 560 5.83 26.40 32.99
CA ALA A 560 5.50 25.21 33.76
C ALA A 560 5.42 23.96 32.85
N PRO A 561 6.12 22.86 33.17
CA PRO A 561 6.18 21.68 32.31
C PRO A 561 4.84 20.95 32.26
N ARG A 562 4.23 20.86 31.07
CA ARG A 562 3.00 20.06 30.85
C ARG A 562 3.25 18.55 30.81
N ASN A 563 4.50 18.12 30.58
CA ASN A 563 4.92 16.73 30.57
C ASN A 563 6.41 16.60 30.97
N LEU A 564 6.82 15.39 31.33
CA LEU A 564 8.19 15.11 31.80
C LEU A 564 9.16 14.84 30.64
N TYR A 565 8.76 14.00 29.67
CA TYR A 565 9.63 13.49 28.61
C TYR A 565 9.85 14.51 27.48
N LEU A 566 8.78 15.14 27.00
CA LEU A 566 8.79 16.01 25.82
C LEU A 566 9.12 17.48 26.13
N ASN A 567 9.52 17.82 27.37
CA ASN A 567 9.88 19.19 27.73
C ASN A 567 11.13 19.66 26.97
N LEU A 568 10.93 20.61 26.05
CA LEU A 568 11.91 21.07 25.07
C LEU A 568 13.09 21.81 25.71
N TYR A 569 12.84 22.77 26.60
CA TYR A 569 13.91 23.54 27.24
C TYR A 569 14.76 22.66 28.17
N ALA A 570 14.16 21.80 28.98
CA ALA A 570 14.91 20.92 29.87
C ALA A 570 15.77 19.93 29.07
N GLN A 571 15.26 19.40 27.95
CA GLN A 571 16.04 18.52 27.08
C GLN A 571 17.21 19.27 26.42
N TYR A 572 17.02 20.52 25.99
CA TYR A 572 18.10 21.40 25.52
C TYR A 572 19.14 21.68 26.61
N GLU A 573 18.75 22.23 27.77
CA GLU A 573 19.66 22.61 28.85
C GLU A 573 20.46 21.42 29.41
N TYR A 574 19.82 20.24 29.47
CA TYR A 574 20.51 19.01 29.85
C TYR A 574 21.54 18.58 28.78
N PHE A 575 21.21 18.69 27.49
CA PHE A 575 22.11 18.36 26.39
C PHE A 575 23.32 19.31 26.36
N GLU A 576 23.12 20.63 26.41
CA GLU A 576 24.23 21.62 26.40
C GLU A 576 25.21 21.44 27.59
N ARG A 577 24.74 20.91 28.73
CA ARG A 577 25.59 20.67 29.91
C ARG A 577 26.31 19.32 29.90
N THR A 578 25.76 18.32 29.22
CA THR A 578 26.19 16.91 29.38
C THR A 578 26.56 16.20 28.08
N HIS A 579 26.22 16.78 26.93
CA HIS A 579 26.24 16.15 25.61
C HIS A 579 25.38 14.86 25.55
N GLN A 580 24.38 14.73 26.44
CA GLN A 580 23.51 13.56 26.54
C GLN A 580 22.01 13.92 26.51
N THR A 581 21.16 12.96 26.15
CA THR A 581 19.70 13.10 26.33
C THR A 581 19.28 12.81 27.77
N ARG A 582 18.20 13.44 28.25
CA ARG A 582 17.68 13.23 29.62
C ARG A 582 17.32 11.76 29.85
N PHE A 583 16.71 11.14 28.84
CA PHE A 583 16.26 9.76 28.80
C PHE A 583 17.05 8.97 27.76
N THR A 584 17.02 7.64 27.84
CA THR A 584 17.77 6.75 26.95
C THR A 584 17.40 6.97 25.47
N PRO A 585 18.36 7.35 24.61
CA PRO A 585 18.16 7.51 23.18
C PRO A 585 18.35 6.19 22.41
N PRO A 586 17.84 6.08 21.17
CA PRO A 586 18.09 4.92 20.31
C PRO A 586 19.50 4.99 19.70
N VAL A 587 20.48 4.40 20.40
CA VAL A 587 21.92 4.48 20.08
C VAL A 587 22.23 4.22 18.61
N GLN A 588 21.80 3.06 18.08
CA GLN A 588 22.11 2.64 16.72
C GLN A 588 21.51 3.58 15.66
N THR A 589 20.31 4.13 15.93
CA THR A 589 19.63 5.08 15.03
C THR A 589 20.42 6.40 14.91
N PHE A 590 21.19 6.80 15.91
CA PHE A 590 22.05 8.00 15.83
C PHE A 590 23.25 7.79 14.88
N TYR A 591 23.82 6.59 14.80
CA TYR A 591 24.87 6.31 13.82
C TYR A 591 24.31 6.28 12.39
N ALA A 592 23.11 5.71 12.20
CA ALA A 592 22.38 5.82 10.93
C ALA A 592 22.10 7.28 10.55
N LEU A 593 21.69 8.11 11.52
CA LEU A 593 21.43 9.53 11.32
C LEU A 593 22.72 10.29 10.93
N LYS A 594 23.85 10.02 11.59
CA LYS A 594 25.17 10.56 11.18
C LYS A 594 25.50 10.22 9.73
N GLN A 595 25.29 8.98 9.31
CA GLN A 595 25.57 8.58 7.93
C GLN A 595 24.59 9.25 6.92
N ALA A 596 23.32 9.39 7.28
CA ALA A 596 22.31 10.07 6.48
C ALA A 596 22.59 11.58 6.33
N ILE A 597 23.12 12.21 7.39
CA ILE A 597 23.67 13.57 7.36
C ILE A 597 24.83 13.65 6.36
N LEU A 598 25.83 12.77 6.47
CA LEU A 598 27.01 12.78 5.58
C LEU A 598 26.62 12.60 4.10
N GLU A 599 25.64 11.74 3.80
CA GLU A 599 25.11 11.55 2.45
C GLU A 599 24.32 12.77 1.96
N THR A 600 23.52 13.40 2.84
CA THR A 600 22.81 14.65 2.54
C THR A 600 23.77 15.82 2.33
N GLN A 601 24.90 15.88 3.04
CA GLN A 601 25.97 16.86 2.82
C GLN A 601 26.68 16.64 1.48
N LYS A 602 26.98 15.38 1.15
CA LYS A 602 27.60 15.00 -0.14
C LYS A 602 26.69 15.32 -1.33
N GLU A 603 25.39 15.09 -1.17
CA GLU A 603 24.42 15.44 -2.21
C GLU A 603 24.13 16.95 -2.25
N THR A 604 24.09 17.63 -1.10
CA THR A 604 23.50 18.97 -0.84
C THR A 604 21.97 18.99 -0.93
N ILE A 605 21.32 19.86 -0.15
CA ILE A 605 19.85 20.01 -0.17
C ILE A 605 19.42 20.66 -1.48
N GLU A 606 20.22 21.58 -2.01
CA GLU A 606 20.01 22.28 -3.26
C GLU A 606 19.99 21.29 -4.42
N LYS A 607 21.02 20.45 -4.59
CA LYS A 607 21.00 19.43 -5.67
C LYS A 607 19.98 18.33 -5.44
N ARG A 608 19.65 17.99 -4.19
CA ARG A 608 18.56 17.04 -3.88
C ARG A 608 17.22 17.62 -4.32
N TYR A 609 16.97 18.90 -4.02
CA TYR A 609 15.80 19.65 -4.48
C TYR A 609 15.79 19.79 -6.01
N GLU A 610 16.91 20.20 -6.62
CA GLU A 610 17.08 20.29 -8.07
C GLU A 610 16.89 18.94 -8.76
N ARG A 611 17.37 17.82 -8.20
CA ARG A 611 17.12 16.47 -8.75
C ARG A 611 15.62 16.18 -8.73
N ASN A 612 14.97 16.40 -7.59
CA ASN A 612 13.53 16.19 -7.44
C ASN A 612 12.74 17.12 -8.39
N PHE A 613 13.22 18.33 -8.65
CA PHE A 613 12.62 19.34 -9.54
C PHE A 613 12.99 19.15 -11.04
N ALA A 614 14.15 18.56 -11.35
CA ALA A 614 14.60 18.26 -12.70
C ALA A 614 13.89 17.02 -13.23
N ASN A 615 13.67 16.03 -12.36
CA ASN A 615 12.71 14.96 -12.60
C ASN A 615 11.34 15.57 -12.98
N ARG A 616 10.82 16.56 -12.23
CA ARG A 616 9.61 17.33 -12.60
C ARG A 616 9.71 18.05 -13.96
N ARG A 617 10.86 18.65 -14.33
CA ARG A 617 11.05 19.32 -15.64
C ARG A 617 11.06 18.36 -16.83
N PHE A 618 11.52 17.12 -16.66
CA PHE A 618 11.53 16.12 -17.74
C PHE A 618 10.12 15.82 -18.29
N TYR A 619 9.09 16.01 -17.46
CA TYR A 619 7.67 15.84 -17.84
C TYR A 619 7.03 17.11 -18.44
N ALA A 620 7.66 18.28 -18.36
CA ALA A 620 7.08 19.54 -18.84
C ALA A 620 7.32 19.80 -20.35
N ASN A 621 8.42 19.27 -20.90
CA ASN A 621 8.78 19.44 -22.31
C ASN A 621 8.29 18.30 -23.22
N GLY A 622 7.44 17.40 -22.72
CA GLY A 622 6.83 16.31 -23.51
C GLY A 622 5.67 16.75 -24.42
N ASN A 623 5.39 18.06 -24.50
CA ASN A 623 4.36 18.67 -25.34
C ASN A 623 4.99 19.52 -26.48
N GLN A 624 5.95 18.94 -27.21
CA GLN A 624 6.41 19.41 -28.53
C GLN A 624 6.49 18.23 -29.51
#